data_AF-A0A1A7XDR6-F1
#
_entry.id   AF-A0A1A7XDR6-F1
#
_cell.length_a   1.000
_cell.length_b   1.000
_cell.length_c   1.000
_cell.angle_alpha   90.00
_cell.angle_beta   90.00
_cell.angle_gamma   90.00
#
_symmetry.space_group_name_H-M   'P 1'
#
loop_
_entity.id
_entity.type
_entity.pdbx_description
1 polymer ?
#
loop_
_entity_poly.entity_id
_entity_poly.type
_entity_poly.pdbx_seq_one_letter_code
_entity_poly.pdbx_strand_id
1 'polypeptide(L)'
;MDSFFVEGARVWLRHKEQLLPSTISSSDDLSLVLTTEYGKVIYVQKEELSREMVYLMHPSSINGVEDMSTLAELHEAAIMHNLFLRYQKDNIYTNIGSILAAVNPYKQISGLYDNA
;
A
#
# COMPACT_ATOMS: atom_id res chain seq x y z
N MET A 1 -24.23 -8.85 8.26
CA MET A 1 -23.06 -8.18 8.86
C MET A 1 -21.91 -8.45 7.93
N ASP A 2 -21.47 -7.41 7.24
CA ASP A 2 -20.61 -7.52 6.07
C ASP A 2 -19.23 -8.07 6.45
N SER A 3 -18.81 -9.13 5.77
CA SER A 3 -17.61 -9.93 6.03
C SER A 3 -16.30 -9.26 5.57
N PHE A 4 -16.21 -7.94 5.59
CA PHE A 4 -15.04 -7.20 5.05
C PHE A 4 -13.91 -7.01 6.08
N PHE A 5 -14.21 -7.15 7.37
CA PHE A 5 -13.23 -6.95 8.45
C PHE A 5 -12.61 -8.27 8.92
N VAL A 6 -12.08 -9.03 7.97
CA VAL A 6 -11.37 -10.28 8.26
C VAL A 6 -9.92 -9.95 8.60
N GLU A 7 -9.41 -10.59 9.66
CA GLU A 7 -8.00 -10.49 10.01
C GLU A 7 -7.11 -10.91 8.84
N GLY A 8 -6.06 -10.12 8.58
CA GLY A 8 -5.17 -10.29 7.43
C GLY A 8 -5.66 -9.62 6.14
N ALA A 9 -6.88 -9.07 6.08
CA ALA A 9 -7.34 -8.35 4.90
C ALA A 9 -6.53 -7.06 4.67
N ARG A 10 -6.19 -6.82 3.39
CA ARG A 10 -5.44 -5.65 2.93
C ARG A 10 -6.41 -4.56 2.53
N VAL A 11 -6.32 -3.41 3.19
CA VAL A 11 -7.28 -2.31 3.07
C VAL A 11 -6.57 -0.96 2.92
N TRP A 12 -7.22 -0.07 2.19
CA TRP A 12 -6.94 1.35 2.27
C TRP A 12 -7.70 1.93 3.46
N LEU A 13 -6.97 2.60 4.34
CA LEU A 13 -7.51 3.33 5.48
C LEU A 13 -7.37 4.82 5.23
N ARG A 14 -8.50 5.52 5.09
CA ARG A 14 -8.55 6.97 5.11
C ARG A 14 -8.49 7.43 6.56
N HIS A 15 -7.37 8.02 6.94
CA HIS A 15 -7.15 8.54 8.27
C HIS A 15 -6.71 10.00 8.16
N LYS A 16 -7.58 10.92 8.58
CA LYS A 16 -7.47 12.36 8.28
C LYS A 16 -7.47 12.59 6.76
N GLU A 17 -6.65 13.50 6.26
CA GLU A 17 -6.49 13.82 4.84
C GLU A 17 -5.58 12.85 4.07
N GLN A 18 -5.21 11.71 4.68
CA GLN A 18 -4.29 10.74 4.07
C GLN A 18 -4.95 9.38 3.89
N LEU A 19 -4.56 8.71 2.82
CA LEU A 19 -4.94 7.35 2.53
C LEU A 19 -3.72 6.44 2.80
N LEU A 20 -3.90 5.44 3.65
CA LEU A 20 -2.81 4.61 4.16
C LEU A 20 -3.05 3.14 3.80
N PRO A 21 -2.07 2.47 3.15
CA PRO A 21 -2.15 1.03 2.96
C PRO A 21 -2.00 0.35 4.32
N SER A 22 -2.92 -0.54 4.65
CA SER A 22 -3.02 -1.14 5.98
C SER A 22 -3.48 -2.59 5.92
N THR A 23 -3.19 -3.33 6.99
CA THR A 23 -3.66 -4.70 7.22
C THR A 23 -4.50 -4.74 8.48
N ILE A 24 -5.66 -5.40 8.40
CA ILE A 24 -6.49 -5.66 9.58
C ILE A 24 -5.76 -6.65 10.48
N SER A 25 -5.36 -6.20 11.66
CA SER A 25 -4.57 -7.00 12.61
C SER A 25 -5.44 -7.69 13.64
N SER A 26 -6.56 -7.07 14.04
CA SER A 26 -7.56 -7.68 14.91
C SER A 26 -8.89 -6.95 14.73
N SER A 27 -9.99 -7.67 14.93
CA SER A 27 -11.33 -7.10 14.98
C SER A 27 -12.07 -7.67 16.17
N ASP A 28 -12.45 -6.81 17.11
CA ASP A 28 -13.34 -7.16 18.21
C ASP A 28 -14.75 -6.58 17.95
N ASP A 29 -15.69 -6.70 18.88
CA ASP A 29 -17.07 -6.24 18.67
C ASP A 29 -17.23 -4.72 18.55
N LEU A 30 -16.31 -3.94 19.13
CA LEU A 30 -16.38 -2.48 19.23
C LEU A 30 -15.31 -1.77 18.40
N SER A 31 -14.19 -2.42 18.13
CA SER A 31 -12.99 -1.81 17.60
C SER A 31 -12.34 -2.65 16.49
N LEU A 32 -11.64 -1.94 15.61
CA LEU A 32 -10.83 -2.48 14.54
C LEU A 32 -9.40 -1.98 14.73
N VAL A 33 -8.46 -2.92 14.79
CA VAL A 33 -7.03 -2.63 14.89
C VAL A 33 -6.40 -2.83 13.52
N LEU A 34 -5.82 -1.76 12.97
CA LEU A 34 -5.13 -1.77 11.69
C LEU A 34 -3.65 -1.46 11.89
N THR A 35 -2.80 -2.19 11.20
CA THR A 35 -1.37 -1.87 11.10
C THR A 35 -1.09 -1.36 9.70
N THR A 36 -0.57 -0.13 9.59
CA THR A 36 -0.17 0.43 8.30
C THR A 36 1.09 -0.27 7.81
N GLU A 37 1.29 -0.29 6.49
CA GLU A 37 2.53 -0.83 5.88
C GLU A 37 3.80 -0.05 6.27
N TYR A 38 3.62 1.10 6.92
CA TYR A 38 4.69 1.95 7.43
C TYR A 38 4.94 1.74 8.93
N GLY A 39 4.33 0.70 9.53
CA GLY A 39 4.58 0.27 10.92
C GLY A 39 3.75 1.00 11.98
N LYS A 40 2.78 1.82 11.61
CA LYS A 40 1.91 2.52 12.58
C LYS A 40 0.67 1.68 12.89
N VAL A 41 0.37 1.49 14.17
CA VAL A 41 -0.88 0.87 14.61
C VAL A 41 -1.96 1.93 14.81
N ILE A 42 -3.15 1.69 14.29
CA ILE A 42 -4.32 2.58 14.36
C ILE A 42 -5.51 1.80 14.90
N TYR A 43 -6.19 2.40 15.88
CA TYR A 43 -7.41 1.88 16.49
C TYR A 43 -8.58 2.70 15.95
N VAL A 44 -9.61 2.02 15.45
CA VAL A 44 -10.82 2.65 14.92
C VAL A 44 -12.04 2.04 15.60
N GLN A 45 -12.96 2.87 16.10
CA GLN A 45 -14.22 2.39 16.65
C GLN A 45 -15.17 1.98 15.50
N LYS A 46 -15.87 0.86 15.65
CA LYS A 46 -16.72 0.32 14.58
C LYS A 46 -17.92 1.21 14.28
N GLU A 47 -18.36 2.02 15.25
CA GLU A 47 -19.41 3.02 15.08
C GLU A 47 -19.01 4.15 14.12
N GLU A 48 -17.70 4.40 13.98
CA GLU A 48 -17.14 5.42 13.09
C GLU A 48 -16.79 4.86 11.70
N LEU A 49 -16.86 3.54 11.50
CA LEU A 49 -16.49 2.91 10.24
C LEU A 49 -17.51 3.22 9.14
N SER A 50 -17.01 3.78 8.05
CA SER A 50 -17.72 3.90 6.80
C SER A 50 -16.95 3.22 5.68
N ARG A 51 -17.63 2.86 4.59
CA ARG A 51 -16.99 2.32 3.36
C ARG A 51 -16.05 3.33 2.70
N GLU A 52 -16.16 4.62 3.03
CA GLU A 52 -15.25 5.67 2.58
C GLU A 52 -13.99 5.75 3.45
N MET A 53 -14.09 5.31 4.71
CA MET A 53 -12.99 5.27 5.66
C MET A 53 -12.10 4.06 5.47
N VAL A 54 -12.69 2.87 5.24
CA VAL A 54 -11.94 1.62 5.05
C VAL A 54 -12.52 0.83 3.89
N TYR A 55 -11.68 0.49 2.91
CA TYR A 55 -12.07 -0.33 1.77
C TYR A 55 -10.93 -1.24 1.31
N LEU A 56 -11.26 -2.35 0.63
CA LEU A 56 -10.28 -3.34 0.19
C LEU A 56 -9.29 -2.74 -0.82
N MET A 57 -8.03 -3.13 -0.70
CA MET A 57 -7.02 -2.81 -1.71
C MET A 57 -7.22 -3.69 -2.94
N HIS A 58 -7.00 -3.13 -4.13
CA HIS A 58 -6.93 -3.92 -5.35
C HIS A 58 -5.64 -4.78 -5.36
N PRO A 59 -5.66 -6.01 -5.91
CA PRO A 59 -4.48 -6.87 -5.97
C PRO A 59 -3.23 -6.24 -6.59
N SER A 60 -3.38 -5.33 -7.55
CA SER A 60 -2.24 -4.61 -8.15
C SER A 60 -1.56 -3.65 -7.15
N SER A 61 -2.32 -3.07 -6.22
CA SER A 61 -1.78 -2.25 -5.14
C SER A 61 -1.11 -3.07 -4.05
N ILE A 62 -1.54 -4.33 -3.84
CA ILE A 62 -0.97 -5.22 -2.81
C ILE A 62 0.41 -5.74 -3.22
N ASN A 63 0.54 -6.19 -4.47
CA ASN A 63 1.76 -6.84 -4.95
C ASN A 63 2.81 -5.85 -5.47
N GLY A 64 2.35 -4.67 -5.90
CA GLY A 64 3.12 -3.73 -6.69
C GLY A 64 3.19 -4.14 -8.18
N VAL A 65 3.49 -3.18 -9.03
CA VAL A 65 3.56 -3.30 -10.49
C VAL A 65 4.83 -2.65 -11.03
N GLU A 66 5.37 -3.18 -12.12
CA GLU A 66 6.52 -2.59 -12.82
C GLU A 66 6.17 -1.33 -13.60
N ASP A 67 4.94 -1.26 -14.14
CA ASP A 67 4.38 -0.09 -14.81
C ASP A 67 3.13 0.40 -14.07
N MET A 68 3.21 1.60 -13.48
CA MET A 68 2.11 2.21 -12.73
C MET A 68 0.93 2.63 -13.61
N SER A 69 1.07 2.65 -14.94
CA SER A 69 -0.08 2.78 -15.86
C SER A 69 -1.08 1.62 -15.73
N THR A 70 -0.64 0.49 -15.16
CA THR A 70 -1.46 -0.72 -14.94
C THR A 70 -2.11 -0.79 -13.55
N LEU A 71 -1.89 0.21 -12.68
CA LEU A 71 -2.58 0.29 -11.40
C LEU A 71 -4.09 0.46 -11.62
N ALA A 72 -4.89 -0.32 -10.89
CA ALA A 72 -6.35 -0.16 -10.92
C ALA A 72 -6.78 1.02 -10.05
N GLU A 73 -6.02 1.32 -8.99
CA GLU A 73 -6.26 2.40 -8.06
C GLU A 73 -5.20 3.49 -8.31
N LEU A 74 -5.61 4.60 -8.94
CA LEU A 74 -4.69 5.66 -9.38
C LEU A 74 -4.80 6.92 -8.49
N HIS A 75 -4.54 6.75 -7.20
CA HIS A 75 -4.42 7.85 -6.24
C HIS A 75 -2.98 7.92 -5.69
N GLU A 76 -2.61 9.07 -5.13
CA GLU A 76 -1.24 9.34 -4.65
C GLU A 76 -0.72 8.23 -3.71
N ALA A 77 -1.56 7.73 -2.80
CA ALA A 77 -1.18 6.67 -1.88
C ALA A 77 -0.83 5.33 -2.57
N ALA A 78 -1.47 4.99 -3.70
CA ALA A 78 -1.18 3.77 -4.44
C ALA A 78 0.15 3.89 -5.19
N ILE A 79 0.41 5.06 -5.78
CA ILE A 79 1.68 5.39 -6.42
C ILE A 79 2.82 5.31 -5.40
N MET A 80 2.66 5.99 -4.26
CA MET A 80 3.65 5.98 -3.18
C MET A 80 3.88 4.57 -2.63
N HIS A 81 2.82 3.81 -2.40
CA HIS A 81 2.93 2.44 -1.90
C HIS A 81 3.64 1.53 -2.90
N ASN A 82 3.36 1.66 -4.20
CA ASN A 82 4.04 0.88 -5.23
C ASN A 82 5.55 1.17 -5.24
N LEU A 83 5.94 2.44 -5.22
CA LEU A 83 7.35 2.83 -5.16
C LEU A 83 8.02 2.30 -3.88
N PHE A 84 7.33 2.38 -2.74
CA PHE A 84 7.81 1.83 -1.47
C PHE A 84 8.05 0.31 -1.54
N LEU A 85 7.07 -0.46 -2.01
CA LEU A 85 7.18 -1.93 -2.15
C LEU A 85 8.33 -2.34 -3.06
N ARG A 86 8.53 -1.62 -4.17
CA ARG A 86 9.61 -1.87 -5.12
C ARG A 86 10.96 -1.51 -4.53
N TYR A 87 11.05 -0.35 -3.88
CA TYR A 87 12.27 0.10 -3.21
C TYR A 87 12.74 -0.88 -2.13
N GLN A 88 11.82 -1.45 -1.35
CA GLN A 88 12.15 -2.49 -0.35
C GLN A 88 12.77 -3.75 -0.95
N LYS A 89 12.57 -4.00 -2.25
CA LYS A 89 13.09 -5.15 -3.01
C LYS A 89 14.28 -4.75 -3.90
N ASP A 90 14.89 -3.59 -3.67
CA ASP A 90 15.97 -3.02 -4.49
C ASP A 90 15.59 -2.74 -5.96
N ASN A 91 14.28 -2.68 -6.25
CA ASN A 91 13.76 -2.28 -7.56
C ASN A 91 13.58 -0.77 -7.62
N ILE A 92 14.62 -0.04 -8.00
CA ILE A 92 14.62 1.43 -7.98
C ILE A 92 13.99 2.10 -9.20
N TYR A 93 13.74 1.34 -10.27
CA TYR A 93 13.16 1.80 -11.51
C TYR A 93 11.72 1.33 -11.65
N THR A 94 10.80 2.24 -11.98
CA THR A 94 9.38 1.94 -12.16
C THR A 94 8.84 2.73 -13.35
N ASN A 95 8.18 2.06 -14.28
CA ASN A 95 7.59 2.69 -15.45
C ASN A 95 6.26 3.37 -15.12
N ILE A 96 5.92 4.39 -15.90
CA ILE A 96 4.62 5.05 -15.95
C ILE A 96 4.31 5.25 -17.44
N GLY A 97 3.87 4.17 -18.09
CA GLY A 97 3.87 4.08 -19.55
C GLY A 97 5.28 4.26 -20.10
N SER A 98 5.50 5.32 -20.86
CA SER A 98 6.81 5.66 -21.44
C SER A 98 7.72 6.48 -20.51
N ILE A 99 7.23 6.92 -19.36
CA ILE A 99 8.00 7.71 -18.39
C ILE A 99 8.66 6.75 -17.40
N LEU A 100 9.91 7.04 -17.01
CA LEU A 100 10.65 6.27 -16.01
C LEU A 100 10.76 7.07 -14.70
N ALA A 101 10.27 6.49 -13.61
CA ALA A 101 10.55 6.95 -12.25
C ALA A 101 11.76 6.20 -11.68
N ALA A 102 12.70 6.95 -11.08
CA ALA A 102 13.89 6.42 -10.43
C ALA A 102 13.97 6.91 -8.99
N VAL A 103 14.11 5.99 -8.04
CA VAL A 103 14.25 6.29 -6.60
C VAL A 103 15.69 6.04 -6.17
N ASN A 104 16.36 7.05 -5.61
CA ASN A 104 17.77 6.91 -5.21
C ASN A 104 17.92 5.86 -4.08
N PRO A 105 18.69 4.76 -4.29
CA PRO A 105 18.88 3.71 -3.27
C PRO A 105 19.76 4.13 -2.09
N TYR A 106 20.58 5.17 -2.23
CA TYR A 106 21.64 5.53 -1.27
C TYR A 106 22.59 4.36 -0.91
N LYS A 107 22.61 3.30 -1.72
CA LYS A 107 23.48 2.13 -1.59
C LYS A 107 23.76 1.53 -2.96
N GLN A 108 24.80 0.71 -3.05
CA GLN A 108 25.04 -0.11 -4.24
C GLN A 108 24.06 -1.30 -4.26
N ILE A 109 23.52 -1.60 -5.44
CA ILE A 109 22.69 -2.78 -5.70
C ILE A 109 23.49 -3.70 -6.60
N SER A 110 23.87 -4.88 -6.08
CA SER A 110 24.69 -5.85 -6.80
C SER A 110 24.04 -6.27 -8.11
N GLY A 111 24.79 -6.30 -9.22
CA GLY A 111 24.26 -6.72 -10.52
C GLY A 111 23.45 -5.68 -11.28
N LEU A 112 23.09 -4.53 -10.68
CA LEU A 112 22.18 -3.58 -11.32
C LEU A 112 22.80 -2.86 -12.53
N TYR A 113 24.10 -2.60 -12.48
CA TYR A 113 24.86 -1.92 -13.54
C TYR A 113 26.08 -2.72 -14.00
N ASP A 114 26.14 -4.00 -13.65
CA ASP A 114 27.21 -4.88 -14.11
C ASP A 114 27.03 -5.11 -15.61
N ASN A 115 28.14 -5.17 -16.36
CA ASN A 115 28.08 -5.50 -17.78
C ASN A 115 27.61 -6.97 -17.93
N ALA A 116 26.59 -7.18 -18.75
CA ALA A 116 26.10 -8.51 -19.12
C ALA A 116 27.18 -9.35 -19.82
#